data_AF-A0A443QV06-F1
#
_entry.id   AF-A0A443QV06-F1
#
_cell.length_a   1.000
_cell.length_b   1.000
_cell.length_c   1.000
_cell.angle_alpha   90.00
_cell.angle_beta   90.00
_cell.angle_gamma   90.00
#
_symmetry.space_group_name_H-M   'P 1'
#
loop_
_entity.id
_entity.type
_entity.pdbx_description
1 polymer ?
#
loop_
_entity_poly.entity_id
_entity_poly.type
_entity_poly.pdbx_seq_one_letter_code
_entity_poly.pdbx_strand_id
1 'polypeptide(L)'
;MLNNGFPAYTTSAAWIGYKDDEIRQRCRKALSEGFTHFKAKVGDNLEDDKRRLKLIRDEIGYDKYLMVDANQKWGVNEAIEWMKELSTFKLLWIEEPTSPDDVLGHLKISKVSVTSDLK
;
A
#
# COMPACT_ATOMS: atom_id res chain seq x y z
N MET A 1 10.89 30.55 -0.36
CA MET A 1 10.24 29.29 -0.78
C MET A 1 11.33 28.27 -1.07
N LEU A 2 11.09 26.98 -0.83
CA LEU A 2 11.98 25.93 -1.34
C LEU A 2 11.92 25.94 -2.88
N ASN A 3 13.07 25.91 -3.55
CA ASN A 3 13.14 26.02 -5.01
C ASN A 3 12.46 24.86 -5.77
N ASN A 4 12.27 23.72 -5.10
CA ASN A 4 11.76 22.48 -5.71
C ASN A 4 10.51 21.90 -5.02
N GLY A 5 9.82 22.70 -4.18
CA GLY A 5 8.65 22.23 -3.42
C GLY A 5 9.00 21.18 -2.35
N PHE A 6 8.01 20.37 -1.96
CA PHE A 6 8.14 19.28 -0.98
C PHE A 6 7.67 17.96 -1.62
N PRO A 7 8.38 16.83 -1.42
CA PRO A 7 7.96 15.54 -1.96
C PRO A 7 6.56 15.12 -1.51
N ALA A 8 5.83 14.44 -2.40
CA ALA A 8 4.49 13.94 -2.13
C ALA A 8 4.33 12.50 -2.66
N TYR A 9 3.33 11.80 -2.14
CA TYR A 9 2.88 10.50 -2.65
C TYR A 9 1.42 10.60 -3.09
N THR A 10 0.96 9.65 -3.91
CA THR A 10 -0.43 9.64 -4.39
C THR A 10 -1.19 8.40 -3.92
N THR A 11 -2.47 8.60 -3.54
CA THR A 11 -3.44 7.52 -3.28
C THR A 11 -4.45 7.38 -4.44
N SER A 12 -4.41 8.31 -5.40
CA SER A 12 -5.44 8.45 -6.44
C SER A 12 -5.45 7.33 -7.49
N ALA A 13 -4.45 6.43 -7.46
CA ALA A 13 -4.30 5.36 -8.44
C ALA A 13 -5.03 4.06 -8.07
N ALA A 14 -5.35 3.82 -6.80
CA ALA A 14 -5.73 2.48 -6.33
C ALA A 14 -6.80 2.49 -5.23
N TRP A 15 -7.91 3.19 -5.47
CA TRP A 15 -9.10 3.13 -4.61
C TRP A 15 -9.83 1.79 -4.76
N ILE A 16 -10.46 1.31 -3.68
CA ILE A 16 -11.32 0.11 -3.71
C ILE A 16 -12.54 0.43 -4.59
N GLY A 17 -12.77 -0.39 -5.63
CA GLY A 17 -13.86 -0.21 -6.60
C GLY A 17 -13.43 0.18 -8.03
N TYR A 18 -12.18 0.62 -8.23
CA TYR A 18 -11.65 0.83 -9.58
C TYR A 18 -11.43 -0.50 -10.31
N LYS A 19 -11.76 -0.48 -11.60
CA LYS A 19 -11.48 -1.59 -12.53
C LYS A 19 -9.99 -1.69 -12.82
N ASP A 20 -9.53 -2.86 -13.24
CA ASP A 20 -8.11 -3.15 -13.47
C ASP A 20 -7.47 -2.19 -14.47
N ASP A 21 -8.13 -1.94 -15.61
CA ASP A 21 -7.63 -1.00 -16.62
C ASP A 21 -7.56 0.43 -16.10
N GLU A 22 -8.50 0.81 -15.22
CA GLU A 22 -8.50 2.13 -14.59
C GLU A 22 -7.32 2.27 -13.62
N ILE A 23 -7.02 1.23 -12.81
CA ILE A 23 -5.83 1.21 -11.95
C ILE A 23 -4.56 1.41 -12.80
N ARG A 24 -4.43 0.65 -13.90
CA ARG A 24 -3.27 0.73 -14.79
C ARG A 24 -3.12 2.12 -15.41
N GLN A 25 -4.20 2.67 -15.96
CA GLN A 25 -4.20 4.00 -16.54
C GLN A 25 -3.78 5.07 -15.53
N ARG A 26 -4.29 4.99 -14.29
CA ARG A 26 -3.97 5.95 -13.24
C ARG A 26 -2.54 5.82 -12.72
N CYS A 27 -1.99 4.61 -12.64
CA CYS A 27 -0.57 4.41 -12.33
C CYS A 27 0.32 5.11 -13.37
N ARG A 28 0.07 4.87 -14.67
CA ARG A 28 0.83 5.51 -15.77
C ARG A 28 0.71 7.03 -15.74
N LYS A 29 -0.50 7.56 -15.48
CA LYS A 29 -0.73 9.00 -15.33
C LYS A 29 0.10 9.58 -14.19
N ALA A 30 0.03 8.99 -13.00
CA ALA A 30 0.78 9.47 -11.84
C ALA A 30 2.31 9.37 -12.04
N LEU A 31 2.81 8.34 -12.74
CA LEU A 31 4.21 8.28 -13.16
C LEU A 31 4.58 9.46 -14.08
N SER A 32 3.73 9.81 -15.05
CA SER A 32 3.95 10.95 -15.94
C SER A 32 3.91 12.30 -15.22
N GLU A 33 3.23 12.37 -14.07
CA GLU A 33 3.18 13.53 -13.18
C GLU A 33 4.38 13.59 -12.22
N GLY A 34 5.27 12.58 -12.25
CA GLY A 34 6.51 12.55 -11.47
C GLY A 34 6.40 11.89 -10.10
N PHE A 35 5.26 11.25 -9.77
CA PHE A 35 5.14 10.54 -8.49
C PHE A 35 6.07 9.32 -8.41
N THR A 36 6.71 9.17 -7.26
CA THR A 36 7.60 8.03 -6.96
C THR A 36 7.07 7.10 -5.88
N HIS A 37 5.99 7.51 -5.20
CA HIS A 37 5.37 6.82 -4.07
C HIS A 37 3.87 6.69 -4.30
N PHE A 38 3.35 5.48 -4.14
CA PHE A 38 1.98 5.11 -4.45
C PHE A 38 1.34 4.40 -3.25
N LYS A 39 0.11 4.74 -2.91
CA LYS A 39 -0.66 4.05 -1.86
C LYS A 39 -1.91 3.39 -2.44
N ALA A 40 -2.13 2.13 -2.08
CA ALA A 40 -3.30 1.35 -2.47
C ALA A 40 -4.21 1.06 -1.27
N LYS A 41 -5.52 1.11 -1.47
CA LYS A 41 -6.49 0.64 -0.48
C LYS A 41 -6.62 -0.89 -0.56
N VAL A 42 -6.64 -1.55 0.60
CA VAL A 42 -6.71 -3.01 0.77
C VAL A 42 -7.70 -3.42 1.87
N GLY A 43 -7.94 -4.72 2.04
CA GLY A 43 -8.60 -5.28 3.24
C GLY A 43 -10.03 -5.75 3.09
N ASP A 44 -10.60 -5.73 1.89
CA ASP A 44 -11.91 -6.38 1.63
C ASP A 44 -11.77 -7.85 1.23
N ASN A 45 -10.83 -8.17 0.34
CA ASN A 45 -10.62 -9.51 -0.15
C ASN A 45 -9.14 -9.70 -0.51
N LEU A 46 -8.51 -10.70 0.11
CA LEU A 46 -7.07 -10.92 -0.02
C LEU A 46 -6.62 -11.22 -1.46
N GLU A 47 -7.43 -11.97 -2.22
CA GLU A 47 -7.09 -12.30 -3.61
C GLU A 47 -7.26 -11.10 -4.54
N ASP A 48 -8.25 -10.24 -4.30
CA ASP A 48 -8.35 -8.96 -4.99
C ASP A 48 -7.19 -8.02 -4.64
N ASP A 49 -6.78 -7.98 -3.37
CA ASP A 49 -5.61 -7.19 -2.96
C ASP A 49 -4.35 -7.67 -3.67
N LYS A 50 -4.08 -8.99 -3.68
CA LYS A 50 -2.94 -9.59 -4.39
C LYS A 50 -2.98 -9.29 -5.88
N ARG A 51 -4.13 -9.46 -6.51
CA ARG A 51 -4.33 -9.16 -7.93
C ARG A 51 -4.05 -7.67 -8.21
N ARG A 52 -4.67 -6.76 -7.46
CA ARG A 52 -4.51 -5.30 -7.64
C ARG A 52 -3.08 -4.83 -7.39
N LEU A 53 -2.42 -5.31 -6.33
CA LEU A 53 -1.02 -4.96 -6.04
C LEU A 53 -0.07 -5.48 -7.13
N LYS A 54 -0.36 -6.66 -7.71
CA LYS A 54 0.37 -7.14 -8.90
C LYS A 54 0.21 -6.19 -10.07
N LEU A 55 -1.01 -5.76 -10.40
CA LEU A 55 -1.23 -4.79 -11.50
C LEU A 55 -0.42 -3.52 -11.28
N ILE A 56 -0.45 -2.98 -10.05
CA ILE A 56 0.29 -1.76 -9.69
C ILE A 56 1.80 -1.99 -9.86
N ARG A 57 2.34 -3.11 -9.37
CA ARG A 57 3.75 -3.46 -9.52
C ARG A 57 4.18 -3.63 -10.96
N ASP A 58 3.32 -4.19 -11.82
CA ASP A 58 3.60 -4.29 -13.25
C ASP A 58 3.76 -2.90 -13.89
N GLU A 59 3.01 -1.88 -13.42
CA GLU A 59 3.05 -0.53 -13.99
C GLU A 59 4.17 0.34 -13.41
N ILE A 60 4.37 0.32 -12.09
CA ILE A 60 5.31 1.23 -11.41
C ILE A 60 6.70 0.61 -11.21
N GLY A 61 6.84 -0.71 -11.42
CA GLY A 61 8.05 -1.46 -11.15
C GLY A 61 8.37 -1.59 -9.65
N TYR A 62 9.56 -2.11 -9.35
CA TYR A 62 10.05 -2.28 -7.98
C TYR A 62 10.99 -1.16 -7.50
N ASP A 63 11.37 -0.22 -8.38
CA ASP A 63 12.17 0.96 -8.02
C ASP A 63 11.32 2.08 -7.41
N LYS A 64 9.99 1.97 -7.49
CA LYS A 64 9.03 2.93 -6.92
C LYS A 64 8.46 2.36 -5.63
N TYR A 65 8.12 3.24 -4.70
CA TYR A 65 7.59 2.85 -3.40
C TYR A 65 6.09 2.57 -3.50
N LEU A 66 5.68 1.49 -2.85
CA LEU A 66 4.28 1.07 -2.76
C LEU A 66 3.91 0.89 -1.30
N MET A 67 2.77 1.44 -0.93
CA MET A 67 2.21 1.41 0.40
C MET A 67 0.78 0.90 0.33
N VAL A 68 0.28 0.40 1.45
CA VAL A 68 -1.10 -0.07 1.56
C VAL A 68 -1.79 0.53 2.77
N ASP A 69 -3.11 0.59 2.71
CA ASP A 69 -3.96 1.20 3.73
C ASP A 69 -5.23 0.37 3.86
N ALA A 70 -5.42 -0.21 5.05
CA ALA A 70 -6.50 -1.14 5.34
C ALA A 70 -7.70 -0.49 6.03
N ASN A 71 -7.60 0.79 6.41
CA ASN A 71 -8.63 1.55 7.12
C ASN A 71 -9.27 0.76 8.28
N GLN A 72 -8.42 0.23 9.15
CA GLN A 72 -8.78 -0.32 10.46
C GLN A 72 -9.54 -1.66 10.41
N LYS A 73 -9.60 -2.31 9.24
CA LYS A 73 -10.49 -3.45 9.00
C LYS A 73 -10.21 -4.71 9.79
N TRP A 74 -8.96 -4.98 10.15
CA TRP A 74 -8.58 -6.30 10.62
C TRP A 74 -8.39 -6.35 12.14
N GLY A 75 -8.60 -7.56 12.69
CA GLY A 75 -8.03 -7.91 13.99
C GLY A 75 -6.50 -8.09 13.90
N VAL A 76 -5.82 -8.08 15.05
CA VAL A 76 -4.34 -8.15 15.11
C VAL A 76 -3.74 -9.36 14.39
N ASN A 77 -4.29 -10.57 14.62
CA ASN A 77 -3.75 -11.77 13.97
C ASN A 77 -4.10 -11.82 12.48
N GLU A 78 -5.29 -11.36 12.11
CA GLU A 78 -5.72 -11.27 10.71
C GLU A 78 -4.81 -10.31 9.93
N ALA A 79 -4.52 -9.12 10.48
CA ALA A 79 -3.58 -8.17 9.88
C ALA A 79 -2.20 -8.79 9.63
N ILE A 80 -1.69 -9.59 10.59
CA ILE A 80 -0.40 -10.28 10.44
C ILE A 80 -0.44 -11.29 9.30
N GLU A 81 -1.47 -12.14 9.23
CA GLU A 81 -1.57 -13.14 8.15
C GLU A 81 -1.78 -12.47 6.78
N TRP A 82 -2.61 -11.42 6.72
CA TRP A 82 -2.81 -10.64 5.48
C TRP A 82 -1.50 -10.02 5.01
N MET A 83 -0.73 -9.39 5.90
CA MET A 83 0.53 -8.76 5.54
C MET A 83 1.64 -9.75 5.15
N LYS A 84 1.62 -10.99 5.66
CA LYS A 84 2.52 -12.05 5.18
C LYS A 84 2.28 -12.35 3.71
N GLU A 85 1.02 -12.50 3.31
CA GLU A 85 0.64 -12.77 1.92
C GLU A 85 1.01 -11.59 0.99
N LEU A 86 0.83 -10.35 1.47
CA LEU A 86 1.15 -9.16 0.69
C LEU A 86 2.65 -8.78 0.70
N SER A 87 3.48 -9.42 1.52
CA SER A 87 4.91 -9.11 1.67
C SER A 87 5.70 -9.24 0.35
N THR A 88 5.24 -10.11 -0.55
CA THR A 88 5.83 -10.33 -1.87
C THR A 88 5.85 -9.08 -2.75
N PHE A 89 4.97 -8.11 -2.49
CA PHE A 89 4.87 -6.84 -3.22
C PHE A 89 5.82 -5.75 -2.68
N LYS A 90 6.76 -6.04 -1.78
CA LYS A 90 7.75 -5.10 -1.23
C LYS A 90 7.13 -3.79 -0.71
N LEU A 91 6.19 -3.92 0.21
CA LEU A 91 5.44 -2.79 0.75
C LEU A 91 6.31 -1.97 1.71
N LEU A 92 6.30 -0.65 1.55
CA LEU A 92 7.06 0.28 2.39
C LEU A 92 6.43 0.41 3.78
N TRP A 93 5.10 0.52 3.84
CA TRP A 93 4.32 0.47 5.09
C TRP A 93 2.90 -0.06 4.85
N ILE A 94 2.27 -0.46 5.95
CA ILE A 94 0.83 -0.68 6.08
C ILE A 94 0.26 0.41 7.00
N GLU A 95 -0.74 1.13 6.52
CA GLU A 95 -1.45 2.18 7.24
C GLU A 95 -2.74 1.61 7.85
N GLU A 96 -2.98 1.94 9.12
CA GLU A 96 -4.17 1.54 9.90
C GLU A 96 -4.57 0.06 9.72
N PRO A 97 -3.70 -0.91 10.04
CA PRO A 97 -4.04 -2.32 9.90
C PRO A 97 -5.17 -2.78 10.84
N THR A 98 -5.37 -2.09 11.96
CA THR A 98 -6.36 -2.44 12.99
C THR A 98 -6.94 -1.18 13.63
N SER A 99 -7.76 -1.34 14.66
CA SER A 99 -8.39 -0.23 15.40
C SER A 99 -7.39 0.88 15.75
N PRO A 100 -7.72 2.16 15.50
CA PRO A 100 -6.82 3.28 15.76
C PRO A 100 -6.54 3.44 17.26
N ASP A 101 -7.38 2.86 18.12
CA ASP A 101 -7.24 2.89 19.57
C ASP A 101 -6.36 1.75 20.12
N ASP A 102 -6.03 0.74 19.29
CA ASP A 102 -5.26 -0.43 19.72
C ASP A 102 -3.76 -0.23 19.51
N VAL A 103 -3.13 0.54 20.41
CA VAL A 103 -1.69 0.81 20.41
C VAL A 103 -0.86 -0.49 20.53
N LEU A 104 -1.28 -1.43 21.37
CA LEU A 104 -0.55 -2.68 21.58
C LEU A 104 -0.72 -3.64 20.40
N GLY A 105 -1.89 -3.64 19.77
CA GLY A 105 -2.15 -4.33 18.51
C GLY A 105 -1.23 -3.84 17.40
N HIS A 106 -1.13 -2.52 17.22
CA HIS A 106 -0.18 -1.91 16.28
C HIS A 106 1.28 -2.33 16.56
N LEU A 107 1.71 -2.32 17.83
CA LEU A 107 3.05 -2.79 18.22
C LEU A 107 3.27 -4.27 17.91
N LYS A 108 2.26 -5.12 18.06
CA LYS A 108 2.36 -6.55 17.75
C LYS A 108 2.43 -6.77 16.24
N ILE A 109 1.64 -6.04 15.46
CA ILE A 109 1.63 -6.10 14.00
C ILE A 109 2.99 -5.65 13.44
N SER A 110 3.57 -4.56 13.94
CA SER A 110 4.84 -4.02 13.43
C SER A 110 6.05 -4.94 13.68
N LYS A 111 6.02 -5.78 14.72
CA LYS A 111 7.10 -6.74 15.01
C LYS A 111 7.14 -7.93 14.06
N VAL A 112 6.05 -8.21 13.37
CA VAL A 112 5.87 -9.44 12.56
C VAL A 112 5.66 -9.12 11.08
N SER A 113 5.06 -7.96 10.78
CA SER A 113 4.77 -7.56 9.41
C SER A 113 6.07 -7.27 8.67
N VAL A 114 6.28 -7.98 7.56
CA VAL A 114 7.44 -7.82 6.68
C VAL A 114 7.21 -6.61 5.79
N THR A 115 7.24 -5.41 6.38
CA THR A 115 7.48 -4.18 5.61
C THR A 115 8.95 -4.15 5.22
N SER A 116 9.27 -3.69 4.00
CA SER A 116 10.64 -3.71 3.48
C SER A 116 11.64 -3.20 4.52
N ASP A 117 12.64 -4.01 4.86
CA ASP A 117 13.76 -3.61 5.71
C ASP A 117 14.47 -2.41 5.07
N LEU A 118 14.03 -1.20 5.39
CA LEU A 118 14.79 0.01 5.14
C LEU A 118 15.95 0.01 6.15
N LYS A 119 17.06 -0.61 5.74
CA LYS A 119 18.39 -0.30 6.26
C LYS A 119 19.04 0.79 5.41
#